data_AF-A0A0Q4BJ82-F1
#
_entry.id   AF-A0A0Q4BJ82-F1
#
_cell.length_a   1.000
_cell.length_b   1.000
_cell.length_c   1.000
_cell.angle_alpha   90.00
_cell.angle_beta   90.00
_cell.angle_gamma   90.00
#
_symmetry.space_group_name_H-M   'P 1'
#
loop_
_entity.id
_entity.type
_entity.pdbx_description
1 polymer ?
#
loop_
_entity_poly.entity_id
_entity_poly.type
_entity_poly.pdbx_seq_one_letter_code
_entity_poly.pdbx_strand_id
1 'polypeptide(L)'
;MADFELPVEKVVMDVESGVCRFKARVTAHMEDDQVVISIESECPQVLAFGELVKRLGRFEALKMPFSENTVFLRGGETLRHSSCPIPTAVCKCAEAAAGFALQKDVRLEFVRE
;
A
#
# COMPACT_ATOMS: atom_id res chain seq x y z
N MET A 1 13.51 -25.63 12.60
CA MET A 1 13.08 -24.94 11.37
C MET A 1 13.71 -23.58 11.45
N ALA A 2 14.64 -23.25 10.55
CA ALA A 2 15.35 -21.99 10.61
C ALA A 2 14.34 -20.86 10.34
N ASP A 3 14.19 -19.97 11.31
CA ASP A 3 13.45 -18.72 11.16
C ASP A 3 14.14 -17.91 10.06
N PHE A 4 13.58 -18.00 8.86
CA PHE A 4 13.99 -17.19 7.72
C PHE A 4 13.36 -15.81 7.90
N GLU A 5 13.81 -15.07 8.92
CA GLU A 5 13.54 -13.64 9.04
C GLU A 5 14.41 -12.94 8.01
N LEU A 6 13.85 -12.71 6.83
CA LEU A 6 14.37 -11.67 5.94
C LEU A 6 14.12 -10.34 6.66
N PRO A 7 15.16 -9.58 7.05
CA PRO A 7 14.97 -8.26 7.60
C PRO A 7 14.61 -7.34 6.44
N VAL A 8 13.34 -7.32 6.05
CA VAL A 8 12.82 -6.24 5.21
C VAL A 8 12.59 -5.07 6.15
N GLU A 9 13.68 -4.41 6.58
CA GLU A 9 13.62 -3.31 7.57
C GLU A 9 12.65 -2.22 7.13
N LYS A 10 12.53 -1.99 5.82
CA LYS A 10 11.67 -0.97 5.25
C LYS A 10 11.43 -1.22 3.77
N VAL A 11 10.17 -1.26 3.36
CA VAL A 11 9.74 -1.24 1.95
C VAL A 11 9.24 0.17 1.63
N VAL A 12 9.69 0.73 0.50
CA VAL A 12 9.30 2.06 0.06
C VAL A 12 8.89 2.00 -1.40
N MET A 13 7.74 2.60 -1.74
CA MET A 13 7.24 2.71 -3.10
C MET A 13 6.86 4.16 -3.40
N ASP A 14 7.46 4.72 -4.43
CA ASP A 14 7.03 5.98 -5.03
C ASP A 14 5.93 5.71 -6.06
N VAL A 15 4.84 6.49 -6.00
CA VAL A 15 3.65 6.29 -6.84
C VAL A 15 3.33 7.56 -7.62
N GLU A 16 3.24 7.41 -8.94
CA GLU A 16 2.72 8.44 -9.84
C GLU A 16 1.23 8.21 -10.10
N SER A 17 0.38 9.09 -9.57
CA SER A 17 -1.09 8.89 -9.58
C SER A 17 -1.78 9.31 -10.90
N GLY A 18 -1.03 9.49 -11.98
CA GLY A 18 -1.57 9.87 -13.29
C GLY A 18 -2.09 11.31 -13.36
N VAL A 19 -3.26 11.49 -13.98
CA VAL A 19 -3.78 12.82 -14.38
C VAL A 19 -4.07 13.77 -13.22
N CYS A 20 -4.30 13.26 -12.00
CA CYS A 20 -4.47 14.11 -10.81
C CYS A 20 -3.14 14.74 -10.34
N ARG A 21 -2.00 14.28 -10.88
CA ARG A 21 -0.62 14.80 -10.68
C ARG A 21 -0.06 14.71 -9.26
N PHE A 22 -0.86 14.32 -8.27
CA PHE A 22 -0.36 14.09 -6.92
C PHE A 22 0.57 12.87 -6.90
N LYS A 23 1.78 13.07 -6.39
CA LYS A 23 2.70 11.99 -6.07
C LYS A 23 2.45 11.49 -4.66
N ALA A 24 2.80 10.24 -4.42
CA ALA A 24 2.84 9.70 -3.07
C ALA A 24 4.06 8.81 -2.85
N ARG A 25 4.53 8.77 -1.62
CA ARG A 25 5.52 7.81 -1.14
C ARG A 25 4.89 6.96 -0.06
N VAL A 26 4.73 5.67 -0.33
CA VAL A 26 4.22 4.69 0.62
C VAL A 26 5.42 3.97 1.23
N THR A 27 5.49 3.95 2.55
CA THR A 27 6.49 3.19 3.30
C THR A 27 5.78 2.15 4.14
N ALA A 28 6.29 0.91 4.18
CA ALA A 28 5.82 -0.14 5.05
C ALA A 28 6.98 -0.87 5.73
N HIS A 29 6.80 -1.30 6.97
CA HIS A 29 7.73 -2.19 7.68
C HIS A 29 6.95 -3.02 8.70
N MET A 30 7.55 -4.10 9.17
CA MET A 30 6.99 -4.88 10.28
C MET A 30 7.39 -4.27 11.62
N GLU A 31 6.43 -4.15 12.52
CA GLU A 31 6.63 -3.92 13.95
C GLU A 31 5.84 -5.02 14.68
N ASP A 32 6.56 -5.95 15.32
CA ASP A 32 6.00 -7.20 15.85
C ASP A 32 5.18 -7.98 14.80
N ASP A 33 3.87 -8.16 15.03
CA ASP A 33 2.95 -8.87 14.12
C ASP A 33 2.05 -7.90 13.31
N GLN A 34 2.43 -6.62 13.23
CA GLN A 34 1.71 -5.60 12.47
C GLN A 34 2.59 -4.99 11.39
N VAL A 35 1.96 -4.61 10.28
CA VAL A 35 2.57 -3.78 9.25
C VAL A 35 2.27 -2.33 9.60
N VAL A 36 3.32 -1.53 9.81
CA VAL A 36 3.23 -0.09 10.01
C VAL A 36 3.40 0.62 8.67
N ILE A 37 2.44 1.46 8.32
CA ILE A 37 2.38 2.18 7.04
C ILE A 37 2.47 3.69 7.30
N SER A 38 3.26 4.38 6.48
CA SER A 38 3.25 5.84 6.39
C SER A 38 3.15 6.28 4.94
N ILE A 39 2.34 7.30 4.67
CA ILE A 39 2.13 7.85 3.33
C ILE A 39 2.46 9.34 3.33
N GLU A 40 3.36 9.75 2.46
CA GLU A 40 3.61 11.15 2.14
C GLU A 40 2.89 11.48 0.83
N SER A 41 2.09 12.54 0.78
CA SER A 41 1.42 13.01 -0.46
C SER A 41 0.90 14.44 -0.31
N GLU A 42 0.74 15.13 -1.44
CA GLU A 42 0.04 16.42 -1.51
C GLU A 42 -1.49 16.26 -1.63
N CYS A 43 -1.99 15.03 -1.85
CA CYS A 43 -3.41 14.78 -1.94
C CYS A 43 -4.03 14.65 -0.53
N PRO A 44 -4.95 15.55 -0.11
CA PRO A 44 -5.53 15.49 1.23
C PRO A 44 -6.35 14.23 1.49
N GLN A 45 -6.92 13.63 0.44
CA GLN A 45 -7.69 12.39 0.54
C GLN A 45 -6.76 11.18 0.78
N VAL A 46 -5.55 11.22 0.21
CA VAL A 46 -4.53 10.19 0.44
C VAL A 46 -3.94 10.30 1.84
N LEU A 47 -3.77 11.52 2.36
CA LEU A 47 -3.34 11.71 3.76
C LEU A 47 -4.39 11.17 4.74
N ALA A 48 -5.67 11.49 4.51
CA ALA A 48 -6.76 10.94 5.31
C ALA A 48 -6.83 9.41 5.23
N PHE A 49 -6.66 8.85 4.03
CA PHE A 49 -6.54 7.40 3.83
C PHE A 49 -5.36 6.80 4.62
N GLY A 50 -4.19 7.45 4.59
CA GLY A 50 -2.99 7.02 5.30
C GLY A 50 -3.20 6.86 6.80
N GLU A 51 -3.97 7.74 7.43
CA GLU A 51 -4.31 7.61 8.85
C GLU A 51 -5.19 6.38 9.14
N LEU A 52 -6.08 6.00 8.22
CA LEU A 52 -6.95 4.82 8.37
C LEU A 52 -6.22 3.49 8.20
N VAL A 53 -5.09 3.47 7.49
CA VAL A 53 -4.30 2.25 7.21
C VAL A 53 -2.93 2.24 7.87
N LYS A 54 -2.68 3.16 8.82
CA LYS A 54 -1.40 3.35 9.49
C LYS A 54 -0.84 2.09 10.15
N ARG A 55 -1.72 1.21 10.62
CA ARG A 55 -1.39 -0.11 11.17
C ARG A 55 -2.35 -1.12 10.58
N LEU A 56 -1.80 -2.20 10.04
CA LEU A 56 -2.55 -3.34 9.54
C LEU A 56 -2.04 -4.60 10.22
N GLY A 57 -2.93 -5.56 10.47
CA GLY A 57 -2.51 -6.90 10.82
C GLY A 57 -1.71 -7.53 9.68
N ARG A 58 -0.76 -8.41 10.00
CA ARG A 58 0.14 -9.06 9.04
C ARG A 58 -0.54 -9.59 7.77
N PHE A 59 -1.77 -10.11 7.89
CA PHE A 59 -2.53 -10.70 6.78
C PHE A 59 -3.63 -9.80 6.19
N GLU A 60 -3.88 -8.62 6.74
CA GLU A 60 -5.03 -7.80 6.32
C GLU A 60 -4.92 -7.30 4.88
N ALA A 61 -3.72 -6.91 4.45
CA ALA A 61 -3.46 -6.46 3.07
C ALA A 61 -3.67 -7.58 2.03
N LEU A 62 -3.56 -8.85 2.44
CA LEU A 62 -3.76 -10.04 1.60
C LEU A 62 -5.21 -10.53 1.58
N LYS A 63 -6.08 -9.97 2.41
CA LYS A 63 -7.40 -10.52 2.66
C LYS A 63 -8.22 -10.59 1.36
N MET A 64 -8.90 -11.71 1.19
CA MET A 64 -9.89 -11.97 0.15
C MET A 64 -11.25 -12.30 0.78
N PRO A 65 -12.38 -12.04 0.08
CA PRO A 65 -12.48 -11.49 -1.27
C PRO A 65 -12.02 -10.03 -1.37
N PHE A 66 -11.68 -9.58 -2.58
CA PHE A 66 -11.13 -8.24 -2.83
C PHE A 66 -12.02 -7.12 -2.24
N SER A 67 -13.34 -7.28 -2.34
CA SER A 67 -14.33 -6.33 -1.81
C SER A 67 -14.35 -6.21 -0.29
N GLU A 68 -13.73 -7.13 0.44
CA GLU A 68 -13.69 -7.17 1.90
C GLU A 68 -12.29 -6.90 2.47
N ASN A 69 -11.34 -6.56 1.61
CA ASN A 69 -9.98 -6.24 2.00
C ASN A 69 -9.95 -4.87 2.71
N THR A 70 -9.38 -4.84 3.92
CA THR A 70 -9.37 -3.68 4.79
C THR A 70 -8.81 -2.43 4.09
N VAL A 71 -7.74 -2.57 3.31
CA VAL A 71 -7.09 -1.45 2.61
C VAL A 71 -8.05 -0.79 1.61
N PHE A 72 -8.77 -1.59 0.82
CA PHE A 72 -9.72 -1.06 -0.17
C PHE A 72 -10.98 -0.51 0.48
N LEU A 73 -11.48 -1.13 1.56
CA LEU A 73 -12.58 -0.58 2.35
C LEU A 73 -12.24 0.81 2.91
N ARG A 74 -11.07 0.96 3.53
CA ARG A 74 -10.58 2.27 4.03
C ARG A 74 -10.37 3.29 2.91
N GLY A 75 -9.92 2.82 1.74
CA GLY A 75 -9.83 3.64 0.54
C GLY A 75 -11.20 4.20 0.12
N GLY A 76 -12.25 3.39 0.21
CA GLY A 76 -13.63 3.81 -0.09
C GLY A 76 -14.21 4.85 0.86
N GLU A 77 -13.64 5.02 2.06
CA GLU A 77 -14.10 6.02 3.04
C GLU A 77 -13.60 7.44 2.71
N THR A 78 -12.49 7.58 1.98
CA THR A 78 -11.77 8.86 1.82
C THR A 78 -11.45 9.22 0.38
N LEU A 79 -11.07 8.25 -0.46
CA LEU A 79 -10.63 8.51 -1.83
C LEU A 79 -11.80 8.89 -2.74
N ARG A 80 -11.53 9.75 -3.72
CA ARG A 80 -12.55 10.34 -4.60
C ARG A 80 -12.77 9.56 -5.90
N HIS A 81 -11.97 8.54 -6.15
CA HIS A 81 -12.10 7.67 -7.31
C HIS A 81 -11.53 6.29 -6.99
N SER A 82 -12.26 5.24 -7.38
CA SER A 82 -11.91 3.85 -7.11
C SER A 82 -10.61 3.39 -7.79
N SER A 83 -10.21 4.07 -8.86
CA SER A 83 -9.01 3.79 -9.64
C SER A 83 -7.73 4.45 -9.11
N CYS A 84 -7.79 5.09 -7.93
CA CYS A 84 -6.57 5.61 -7.30
C CYS A 84 -5.58 4.45 -7.11
N PRO A 85 -4.30 4.57 -7.55
CA PRO A 85 -3.34 3.47 -7.41
C PRO A 85 -2.83 3.30 -5.96
N ILE A 86 -3.11 4.27 -5.07
CA ILE A 86 -2.54 4.29 -3.72
C ILE A 86 -2.96 3.11 -2.84
N PRO A 87 -4.24 2.66 -2.79
CA PRO A 87 -4.60 1.44 -2.06
C PRO A 87 -3.83 0.21 -2.53
N THR A 88 -3.67 0.04 -3.85
CA THR A 88 -2.86 -1.05 -4.40
C THR A 88 -1.39 -0.95 -3.99
N ALA A 89 -0.82 0.26 -3.97
CA ALA A 89 0.55 0.50 -3.51
C ALA A 89 0.72 0.14 -2.02
N VAL A 90 -0.27 0.47 -1.18
CA VAL A 90 -0.30 0.06 0.23
C VAL A 90 -0.31 -1.46 0.36
N CYS A 91 -1.18 -2.17 -0.38
CA CYS A 91 -1.18 -3.63 -0.35
C CYS A 91 0.18 -4.19 -0.76
N LYS A 92 0.77 -3.71 -1.86
CA LYS A 92 2.07 -4.19 -2.35
C LYS A 92 3.21 -3.94 -1.36
N CYS A 93 3.25 -2.77 -0.73
CA CYS A 93 4.24 -2.49 0.29
C CYS A 93 4.06 -3.38 1.52
N ALA A 94 2.82 -3.57 1.97
CA ALA A 94 2.51 -4.41 3.14
C ALA A 94 2.83 -5.89 2.89
N GLU A 95 2.44 -6.42 1.72
CA GLU A 95 2.77 -7.79 1.29
C GLU A 95 4.29 -8.02 1.28
N ALA A 96 5.06 -7.08 0.74
CA ALA A 96 6.51 -7.18 0.68
C ALA A 96 7.16 -7.04 2.06
N ALA A 97 6.70 -6.09 2.89
CA ALA A 97 7.21 -5.87 4.24
C ALA A 97 6.97 -7.09 5.13
N ALA A 98 5.81 -7.74 5.00
CA ALA A 98 5.45 -8.93 5.77
C ALA A 98 6.09 -10.24 5.25
N GLY A 99 6.92 -10.16 4.19
CA GLY A 99 7.63 -11.30 3.61
C GLY A 99 6.78 -12.18 2.68
N PHE A 100 5.61 -11.71 2.23
CA PHE A 100 4.71 -12.47 1.36
C PHE A 100 4.91 -12.19 -0.14
N ALA A 101 5.59 -11.09 -0.48
CA ALA A 101 5.90 -10.74 -1.86
C ALA A 101 7.35 -10.26 -2.02
N LEU A 102 7.93 -10.51 -3.20
CA LEU A 102 9.20 -9.92 -3.58
C LEU A 102 9.00 -8.50 -4.10
N GLN A 103 9.94 -7.61 -3.80
CA GLN A 103 9.95 -6.26 -4.36
C GLN A 103 10.29 -6.33 -5.85
N LYS A 104 9.27 -6.08 -6.68
CA LYS A 104 9.39 -5.91 -8.12
C LYS A 104 8.47 -4.77 -8.55
N ASP A 105 8.99 -3.88 -9.38
CA ASP A 105 8.27 -2.70 -9.83
C ASP A 105 6.96 -3.07 -10.55
N VAL A 106 5.90 -2.34 -10.22
CA VAL A 106 4.60 -2.41 -10.87
C VAL A 106 4.31 -1.07 -11.53
N ARG A 107 3.82 -1.08 -12.77
CA ARG A 107 3.47 0.14 -13.51
C ARG A 107 2.21 -0.06 -14.33
N LEU A 108 1.43 1.01 -14.44
CA LEU A 108 0.31 1.13 -15.38
C LEU A 108 0.71 2.19 -16.41
N GLU A 109 0.65 1.84 -17.69
CA GLU A 109 1.09 2.71 -18.78
C GLU A 109 0.03 2.71 -19.88
N PHE A 110 -0.39 3.91 -20.31
CA PHE A 110 -1.25 4.05 -21.48
C PHE A 110 -0.42 3.90 -22.74
N VAL A 111 -0.77 2.92 -23.56
CA VAL A 111 -0.21 2.76 -24.92
C VAL A 111 -1.12 3.49 -25.90
N ARG A 112 -0.54 4.36 -26.74
CA ARG A 112 -1.27 5.04 -27.82
C ARG A 112 -1.00 4.28 -29.12
N GLU A 113 -2.06 4.03 -29.87
CA GLU A 113 -2.03 3.47 -31.21
C GLU A 113 -2.14 4.57 -32.27
#